data_AF-A0AAD9QPX6-F1
#
_entry.id   AF-A0AAD9QPX6-F1
#
_cell.length_a   1.000
_cell.length_b   1.000
_cell.length_c   1.000
_cell.angle_alpha   90.00
_cell.angle_beta   90.00
_cell.angle_gamma   90.00
#
_symmetry.space_group_name_H-M   'P 1'
#
loop_
_entity.id
_entity.type
_entity.pdbx_description
1 polymer ?
#
loop_
_entity_poly.entity_id
_entity_poly.type
_entity_poly.pdbx_seq_one_letter_code
_entity_poly.pdbx_strand_id
1 'polypeptide(L)' 'MSFDGFFVGRIDYQDKDARLKEQRMEMVWGGSKSLGKGSDIFAGVLYNNYAPPRGFCYDQACTSPPIQDDTRLYV' A
#
# COMPACT_ATOMS: atom_id res chain seq x y z
N MET A 1 18.68 6.51 -11.33
CA MET A 1 17.59 7.16 -10.57
C MET A 1 17.79 6.76 -9.13
N SER A 2 18.06 7.72 -8.24
CA SER A 2 18.49 7.49 -6.86
C SER A 2 17.30 7.39 -5.90
N PHE A 3 16.40 6.44 -6.16
CA PHE A 3 15.25 6.19 -5.29
C PHE A 3 15.60 5.19 -4.20
N ASP A 4 15.15 5.46 -2.97
CA ASP A 4 15.34 4.53 -1.85
C ASP A 4 14.24 3.46 -1.77
N GLY A 5 13.06 3.74 -2.34
CA GLY A 5 11.89 2.85 -2.24
C GLY A 5 10.93 2.91 -3.41
N PHE A 6 10.23 1.80 -3.64
CA PHE A 6 9.23 1.60 -4.69
C PHE A 6 8.00 0.88 -4.12
N PHE A 7 6.81 1.38 -4.43
CA PHE A 7 5.55 0.80 -3.94
C PHE A 7 4.64 0.40 -5.09
N VAL A 8 4.00 -0.77 -4.97
CA VAL A 8 3.14 -1.33 -6.02
C VAL A 8 1.82 -1.85 -5.45
N GLY A 9 0.71 -1.62 -6.18
CA GLY A 9 -0.62 -2.10 -5.78
C GLY A 9 -1.01 -3.47 -6.34
N ARG A 10 -0.49 -3.84 -7.52
CA ARG A 10 -0.87 -5.05 -8.26
C ARG A 10 0.26 -6.07 -8.27
N ILE A 11 -0.01 -7.24 -7.71
CA ILE A 11 0.77 -8.47 -7.82
C ILE A 11 -0.21 -9.63 -8.04
N ASP A 12 0.29 -10.83 -8.32
CA ASP A 12 -0.56 -12.01 -8.40
C ASP A 12 -1.34 -12.21 -7.08
N TYR A 13 -2.61 -12.60 -7.16
CA TYR A 13 -3.46 -12.72 -5.99
C TYR A 13 -3.00 -13.83 -5.03
N GLN A 14 -2.44 -14.94 -5.56
CA GLN A 14 -1.89 -16.02 -4.73
C GLN A 14 -0.61 -15.56 -4.02
N ASP A 15 0.22 -14.78 -4.70
CA ASP A 15 1.42 -14.17 -4.10
C ASP A 15 1.03 -13.18 -2.98
N LYS A 16 -0.02 -12.36 -3.21
CA LYS A 16 -0.53 -11.44 -2.17
C LYS A 16 -1.01 -12.18 -0.93
N ASP A 17 -1.81 -13.23 -1.11
CA ASP A 17 -2.32 -14.02 -0.01
C ASP A 17 -1.20 -14.71 0.78
N ALA A 18 -0.19 -15.24 0.10
CA ALA A 18 0.98 -15.85 0.74
C ALA A 18 1.80 -14.81 1.52
N ARG A 19 2.10 -13.67 0.91
CA ARG A 19 2.89 -12.59 1.54
C ARG A 19 2.20 -11.99 2.75
N LEU A 20 0.87 -11.84 2.73
CA LEU A 20 0.11 -11.36 3.88
C LEU A 20 0.22 -12.33 5.06
N LYS A 21 0.13 -13.64 4.81
CA LYS A 21 0.25 -14.68 5.85
C LYS A 21 1.67 -14.76 6.43
N GLU A 22 2.68 -14.60 5.58
CA GLU A 22 4.08 -14.79 5.92
C GLU A 22 4.81 -13.48 6.29
N GLN A 23 4.09 -12.35 6.32
CA GLN A 23 4.66 -11.02 6.59
C GLN A 23 5.78 -10.62 5.61
N ARG A 24 5.61 -10.97 4.32
CA ARG A 24 6.56 -10.69 3.22
C ARG A 24 6.06 -9.63 2.23
N MET A 25 5.27 -8.68 2.70
CA MET A 25 4.74 -7.58 1.88
C MET A 25 5.80 -6.53 1.54
N GLU A 26 6.92 -6.53 2.27
CA GLU A 26 8.04 -5.61 2.10
C GLU A 26 9.33 -6.43 1.93
N MET A 27 10.22 -6.00 1.03
CA MET A 27 11.46 -6.71 0.71
C MET A 27 12.51 -5.79 0.07
N VAL A 28 13.76 -6.23 0.04
CA VAL A 28 14.79 -5.67 -0.86
C VAL A 28 14.68 -6.36 -2.21
N TRP A 29 14.39 -5.60 -3.25
CA TRP A 29 14.24 -6.12 -4.61
C TRP A 29 15.52 -5.90 -5.43
N GLY A 30 16.26 -6.99 -5.67
CA GLY A 30 17.40 -7.01 -6.58
C GLY A 30 16.96 -7.21 -8.04
N GLY A 31 16.65 -6.11 -8.73
CA GLY A 31 16.08 -6.14 -10.09
C GLY A 31 17.07 -6.47 -11.21
N SER A 32 18.39 -6.36 -10.97
CA SER A 32 19.41 -6.60 -11.98
C SER A 32 20.45 -7.64 -11.54
N LYS A 33 20.69 -8.64 -12.41
CA LYS A 33 21.73 -9.65 -12.19
C LYS A 33 23.15 -9.12 -12.41
N SER A 34 23.32 -8.04 -13.17
CA SER A 34 24.64 -7.52 -13.57
C SER A 34 25.12 -6.36 -12.70
N LEU A 35 24.20 -5.54 -12.17
CA LEU A 35 24.53 -4.35 -11.39
C LEU A 35 24.69 -4.64 -9.88
N GLY A 36 24.28 -5.83 -9.44
CA GLY A 36 24.36 -6.26 -8.06
C GLY A 36 23.67 -5.28 -7.10
N LYS A 37 24.26 -5.13 -5.90
CA LYS A 37 23.70 -4.31 -4.81
C LYS A 37 23.51 -2.84 -5.14
N GLY A 38 24.22 -2.31 -6.15
CA GLY A 38 24.04 -0.93 -6.61
C GLY A 38 22.69 -0.68 -7.30
N SER A 39 21.92 -1.73 -7.55
CA SER A 39 20.57 -1.67 -8.15
C SER A 39 19.46 -2.21 -7.23
N ASP A 40 19.79 -2.53 -5.98
CA ASP A 40 18.80 -2.96 -4.99
C ASP A 40 17.91 -1.77 -4.61
N ILE A 41 16.61 -2.03 -4.43
CA ILE A 41 15.64 -1.02 -3.99
C ILE A 41 14.71 -1.62 -2.93
N PHE A 42 14.30 -0.84 -1.95
CA PHE A 42 13.23 -1.26 -1.06
C PHE A 42 11.92 -1.34 -1.84
N ALA A 43 11.19 -2.43 -1.73
CA ALA A 43 9.91 -2.64 -2.41
C ALA A 43 8.81 -2.99 -1.40
N GLY A 44 7.68 -2.28 -1.48
CA GLY A 44 6.50 -2.53 -0.67
C GLY A 44 5.26 -2.80 -1.53
N VAL A 45 4.52 -3.86 -1.19
CA VAL A 45 3.21 -4.14 -1.79
C VAL A 45 2.13 -3.48 -0.95
N LEU A 46 1.26 -2.69 -1.57
CA LEU A 46 0.20 -1.98 -0.86
C LEU A 46 -0.92 -2.93 -0.39
N TYR A 47 -1.41 -2.70 0.83
CA TYR A 47 -2.40 -3.55 1.48
C TYR A 47 -3.74 -3.57 0.73
N ASN A 48 -4.35 -2.40 0.49
CA ASN A 48 -5.65 -2.28 -0.18
C ASN A 48 -5.53 -1.73 -1.60
N ASN A 49 -4.67 -2.35 -2.43
CA ASN A 49 -4.34 -1.82 -3.76
C ASN A 49 -3.89 -0.35 -3.61
N TYR A 50 -4.48 0.62 -4.30
CA TYR A 50 -4.22 2.05 -4.10
C TYR A 50 -5.44 2.79 -3.51
N ALA A 51 -6.30 2.08 -2.79
CA ALA A 51 -7.52 2.63 -2.20
C ALA A 51 -7.37 2.88 -0.68
N PRO A 52 -8.07 3.87 -0.13
CA PRO A 52 -8.14 4.06 1.32
C PRO A 52 -8.78 2.85 2.01
N PRO A 53 -8.58 2.68 3.32
CA PRO A 53 -9.34 1.70 4.09
C PRO A 53 -10.85 1.88 3.94
N ARG A 54 -11.61 0.79 4.04
CA ARG A 54 -13.07 0.82 3.97
C ARG A 54 -13.62 1.77 5.06
N GLY A 55 -14.45 2.73 4.67
CA GLY A 55 -15.04 3.73 5.57
C GLY A 55 -14.19 5.00 5.78
N PHE A 56 -13.04 5.11 5.12
CA PHE A 56 -12.10 6.23 5.25
C PHE A 56 -11.83 6.93 3.92
N CYS A 57 -12.79 6.93 2.99
CA CYS A 57 -12.69 7.73 1.76
C CYS A 57 -13.41 9.07 1.95
N TYR A 58 -12.65 10.16 2.01
CA TYR A 58 -13.16 11.54 2.21
C TYR A 58 -13.01 12.43 0.97
N ASP A 59 -12.83 11.82 -0.21
CA ASP A 59 -12.89 12.57 -1.47
C ASP A 59 -14.35 12.91 -1.82
N GLN A 60 -14.55 13.92 -2.66
CA GLN A 60 -15.86 14.44 -3.07
C GLN A 60 -16.78 13.38 -3.71
N ALA A 61 -16.21 12.35 -4.33
CA ALA A 61 -16.94 11.27 -4.99
C ALA A 61 -17.32 10.12 -4.03
N CYS A 62 -16.89 10.17 -2.77
CA CYS A 62 -17.10 9.14 -1.78
C CYS A 62 -18.26 9.44 -0.83
N THR A 63 -18.76 8.39 -0.17
CA THR A 63 -19.92 8.45 0.73
C THR A 63 -19.58 8.02 2.15
N SER A 64 -18.28 8.02 2.52
CA SER A 64 -17.91 7.71 3.90
C SER A 64 -18.51 8.75 4.84
N PRO A 65 -18.97 8.35 6.03
CA PRO A 65 -19.46 9.30 7.03
C PRO A 65 -18.38 10.36 7.30
N PRO A 66 -18.74 11.65 7.44
CA PRO A 66 -17.78 12.65 7.82
C PRO A 66 -17.25 12.36 9.23
N ILE A 67 -16.07 12.89 9.54
CA ILE A 67 -15.65 13.02 10.92
C ILE A 67 -16.49 14.15 11.52
N GLN A 68 -17.24 13.84 12.57
CA GLN A 68 -18.13 14.78 13.25
C GLN A 68 -17.98 14.62 14.76
N ASP A 69 -17.51 15.68 15.39
CA ASP A 69 -17.17 15.78 16.80
C ASP A 69 -18.05 16.76 17.58
N ASP A 70 -18.95 17.50 16.92
CA ASP A 70 -19.95 18.33 17.56
C ASP A 70 -21.06 17.45 18.17
N THR A 71 -21.16 17.49 19.49
CA THR A 71 -22.14 16.71 20.26
C THR A 71 -23.59 17.10 20.01
N ARG A 72 -23.85 18.17 19.25
CA ARG A 72 -25.21 18.66 18.93
C ARG A 72 -25.74 18.18 17.58
N LEU A 73 -24.91 17.57 16.73
CA LEU A 73 -25.27 17.25 15.34
C LEU A 73 -25.79 15.81 15.12
N TYR A 74 -25.82 14.97 16.14
CA TYR A 74 -26.45 13.63 16.11
C TYR A 74 -27.36 13.41 17.31
N VAL A 75 -28.47 14.16 17.36
CA VAL A 75 -29.65 13.83 18.18
C VAL A 75 -30.70 13.18 17.29
#